data_AF-A0A3S5DM44-F1
#
_entry.id   AF-A0A3S5DM44-F1
#
_cell.length_a   1.000
_cell.length_b   1.000
_cell.length_c   1.000
_cell.angle_alpha   90.00
_cell.angle_beta   90.00
_cell.angle_gamma   90.00
#
_symmetry.space_group_name_H-M   'P 1'
#
loop_
_entity.id
_entity.type
_entity.pdbx_description
1 polymer ?
#
loop_
_entity_poly.entity_id
_entity_poly.type
_entity_poly.pdbx_seq_one_letter_code
_entity_poly.pdbx_strand_id
1 'polypeptide(L)'
;MFFTVVQIGLNAVAILGGIVGDAAFSPAFSALFSHYMSPELSEQLSFILSFSLVTGLFILFADLTPKRIGMIAPEAVALRIINPMRFCLFVFRPLVWLFNGMANNIFRLFKIPMVRKDDITSDDIYAVVEAGALAGVLRKQEHELIENVFELESRTVPSSMTSRESIIWFDLHEDEQSLKKKVAEHPHSKFFGV
;
A
#
# COMPACT_ATOMS: atom_id res chain seq x y z
N MET A 1 -1.33 4.90 18.09
CA MET A 1 -0.23 5.43 18.94
C MET A 1 0.78 6.26 18.13
N PHE A 2 1.33 5.76 17.01
CA PHE A 2 2.32 6.50 16.19
C PHE A 2 1.83 7.87 15.66
N PHE A 3 0.61 7.93 15.12
CA PHE A 3 0.02 9.18 14.62
C PHE A 3 -0.06 10.27 15.70
N THR A 4 -0.47 9.88 16.92
CA THR A 4 -0.57 10.77 18.07
C THR A 4 0.80 11.34 18.48
N VAL A 5 1.87 10.53 18.45
CA VAL A 5 3.23 10.98 18.79
C VAL A 5 3.76 11.97 17.76
N VAL A 6 3.58 11.69 16.46
CA VAL A 6 3.98 12.61 15.38
C VAL A 6 3.23 13.94 15.49
N GLN A 7 1.95 13.90 15.83
CA GLN A 7 1.13 15.11 15.96
C GLN A 7 1.50 15.96 17.16
N ILE A 8 1.88 15.34 18.29
CA ILE A 8 2.45 16.07 19.44
C ILE A 8 3.76 16.74 19.03
N GLY A 9 4.65 16.03 18.34
CA GLY A 9 5.92 16.58 17.84
C GLY A 9 5.71 17.76 16.87
N LEU A 10 4.77 17.63 15.94
CA LEU A 10 4.44 18.68 14.99
C LEU A 10 3.86 19.92 15.68
N ASN A 11 2.96 19.76 16.65
CA ASN A 11 2.46 20.88 17.45
C ASN A 11 3.57 21.57 18.24
N ALA A 12 4.51 20.82 18.83
CA ALA A 12 5.65 21.39 19.53
C ALA A 12 6.53 22.22 18.58
N VAL A 13 6.82 21.70 17.38
CA VAL A 13 7.58 22.43 16.36
C VAL A 13 6.82 23.66 15.86
N ALA A 14 5.50 23.58 15.74
CA ALA A 14 4.68 24.72 15.34
C ALA A 14 4.71 25.86 16.37
N ILE A 15 4.64 25.53 17.67
CA ILE A 15 4.76 26.52 18.76
C ILE A 15 6.17 27.13 18.75
N LEU A 16 7.22 26.32 18.61
CA LEU A 16 8.60 26.81 18.52
C LEU A 16 8.83 27.71 17.29
N GLY A 17 8.28 27.32 16.14
CA GLY A 17 8.29 28.14 14.92
C GLY A 17 7.54 29.46 15.10
N GLY A 18 6.42 29.44 15.84
CA GLY A 18 5.67 30.62 16.26
C GLY A 18 6.51 31.61 17.07
N ILE A 19 7.26 31.11 18.07
CA ILE A 19 8.15 31.92 18.91
C ILE A 19 9.32 32.49 18.11
N VAL A 20 9.93 31.70 17.23
CA VAL A 20 11.05 32.15 16.37
C VAL A 20 10.57 33.20 15.36
N GLY A 21 9.39 33.03 14.77
CA GLY A 21 8.86 34.03 13.84
C GLY A 21 8.31 35.27 14.55
N ASP A 22 7.84 35.17 15.80
CA ASP A 22 7.58 36.36 16.62
C ASP A 22 8.84 37.22 16.73
N ALA A 23 9.99 36.66 17.09
CA ALA A 23 11.26 37.41 17.16
C ALA A 23 11.63 38.10 15.82
N ALA A 24 11.16 37.59 14.68
CA ALA A 24 11.40 38.17 13.35
C ALA A 24 10.41 39.29 12.98
N PHE A 25 9.15 39.21 13.41
CA PHE A 25 8.07 40.13 12.98
C PHE A 25 7.59 41.10 14.09
N SER A 26 7.75 40.75 15.37
CA SER A 26 7.37 41.58 16.52
C SER A 26 8.00 42.98 16.51
N PRO A 27 9.29 43.16 16.11
CA PRO A 27 9.89 44.49 15.97
C PRO A 27 9.23 45.36 14.88
N ALA A 28 8.78 44.74 13.79
CA ALA A 28 8.12 45.43 12.68
C ALA A 28 6.71 45.89 13.05
N PHE A 29 5.96 45.08 13.81
CA PHE A 29 4.63 45.45 14.30
C PHE A 29 4.71 46.48 15.45
N SER A 30 5.67 46.34 16.37
CA SER A 30 5.88 47.30 17.46
C SER A 30 6.20 48.70 16.95
N ALA A 31 7.02 48.82 15.90
CA ALA A 31 7.31 50.10 15.25
C ALA A 31 6.10 50.74 14.54
N LEU A 32 5.13 49.92 14.12
CA LEU A 32 3.89 50.38 13.47
C LEU A 32 2.87 50.88 14.52
N PHE A 33 2.76 50.17 15.65
CA PHE A 33 1.80 50.47 16.71
C PHE A 33 2.26 51.56 17.70
N SER A 34 3.57 51.82 17.80
CA SER A 34 4.11 52.90 18.64
C SER A 34 3.61 54.31 18.25
N HIS A 35 2.98 54.46 17.09
CA HIS A 35 2.41 55.73 16.63
C HIS A 35 0.97 55.99 17.11
N TYR A 36 0.25 54.94 17.53
CA TYR A 36 -1.19 55.02 17.83
C TYR A 36 -1.56 54.64 19.27
N MET A 37 -0.68 54.00 20.05
CA MET A 37 -1.01 53.50 21.39
C MET A 37 0.14 53.69 22.41
N SER A 38 -0.20 53.57 23.71
CA SER A 38 0.78 53.53 24.80
C SER A 38 1.74 52.34 24.67
N PRO A 39 3.02 52.49 25.07
CA PRO A 39 4.08 51.51 24.79
C PRO A 39 3.76 50.08 25.27
N GLU A 40 3.17 49.98 26.46
CA GLU A 40 2.87 48.71 27.13
C GLU A 40 1.75 47.92 26.42
N LEU A 41 0.69 48.61 25.97
CA LEU A 41 -0.41 47.99 25.24
C LEU A 41 -0.01 47.65 23.80
N SER A 42 0.81 48.49 23.18
CA SER A 42 1.36 48.29 21.84
C SER A 42 2.22 47.02 21.76
N GLU A 43 3.11 46.83 22.73
CA GLU A 43 4.01 45.67 22.78
C GLU A 43 3.24 44.36 22.99
N GLN A 44 2.28 44.36 23.92
CA GLN A 44 1.51 43.16 24.24
C GLN A 44 0.58 42.73 23.09
N LEU A 45 -0.09 43.68 22.43
CA LEU A 45 -0.90 43.41 21.24
C LEU A 45 -0.06 42.97 20.05
N SER A 46 1.10 43.61 19.84
CA SER A 46 2.03 43.24 18.75
C SER A 46 2.56 41.82 18.90
N PHE A 47 2.89 41.41 20.13
CA PHE A 47 3.31 40.04 20.43
C PHE A 47 2.20 39.03 20.13
N ILE A 48 0.98 39.25 20.65
CA ILE A 48 -0.14 38.31 20.45
C ILE A 48 -0.48 38.18 18.96
N LEU A 49 -0.51 39.31 18.23
CA LEU A 49 -0.85 39.32 16.81
C LEU A 49 0.25 38.66 15.96
N SER A 50 1.53 38.96 16.24
CA SER A 50 2.68 38.38 15.53
C SER A 50 2.76 36.88 15.79
N PHE A 51 2.66 36.46 17.06
CA PHE A 51 2.66 35.04 17.43
C PHE A 51 1.51 34.28 16.77
N SER A 52 0.29 34.82 16.80
CA SER A 52 -0.88 34.18 16.18
C SER A 52 -0.73 34.07 14.67
N LEU A 53 -0.30 35.14 14.00
CA LEU A 53 -0.12 35.18 12.55
C LEU A 53 0.99 34.23 12.08
N VAL A 54 2.14 34.25 12.74
CA VAL A 54 3.27 33.36 12.42
C VAL A 54 2.89 31.90 12.67
N THR A 55 2.28 31.59 13.81
CA THR A 55 1.86 30.22 14.13
C THR A 55 0.81 29.72 13.13
N GLY A 56 -0.16 30.57 12.78
CA GLY A 56 -1.18 30.28 11.77
C GLY A 56 -0.58 30.02 10.39
N LEU A 57 0.35 30.88 9.93
CA LEU A 57 1.09 30.66 8.68
C LEU A 57 1.90 29.37 8.72
N PHE A 58 2.61 29.11 9.82
CA PHE A 58 3.43 27.91 9.95
C PHE A 58 2.58 26.65 9.86
N ILE A 59 1.47 26.55 10.60
CA ILE A 59 0.55 25.40 10.53
C ILE A 59 -0.02 25.26 9.11
N LEU A 60 -0.40 26.37 8.48
CA LEU A 60 -0.99 26.35 7.14
C LEU A 60 0.00 25.85 6.09
N PHE A 61 1.24 26.33 6.08
CA PHE A 61 2.26 25.96 5.08
C PHE A 61 3.02 24.68 5.42
N ALA A 62 3.27 24.39 6.70
CA ALA A 62 4.06 23.23 7.13
C ALA A 62 3.21 21.97 7.33
N ASP A 63 1.93 22.09 7.70
CA ASP A 63 1.08 20.92 7.99
C ASP A 63 -0.09 20.80 7.01
N LEU A 64 -0.94 21.83 6.93
CA LEU A 64 -2.21 21.74 6.22
C LEU A 64 -2.04 21.66 4.71
N THR A 65 -1.14 22.46 4.15
CA THR A 65 -0.86 22.52 2.71
C THR A 65 -0.25 21.21 2.19
N PRO A 66 0.83 20.65 2.79
CA PRO A 66 1.40 19.38 2.34
C PRO A 66 0.43 18.21 2.48
N LYS A 67 -0.33 18.14 3.59
CA LYS A 67 -1.37 17.12 3.77
C LYS A 67 -2.41 17.19 2.66
N ARG A 68 -2.91 18.38 2.36
CA ARG A 68 -3.95 18.56 1.33
C ARG A 68 -3.43 18.24 -0.06
N ILE A 69 -2.21 18.64 -0.39
CA ILE A 69 -1.55 18.30 -1.65
C ILE A 69 -1.38 16.77 -1.78
N GLY A 70 -0.94 16.09 -0.73
CA GLY A 70 -0.80 14.63 -0.69
C GLY A 70 -2.12 13.89 -0.87
N MET A 71 -3.23 14.44 -0.36
CA MET A 71 -4.57 13.84 -0.51
C MET A 71 -5.18 14.02 -1.90
N ILE A 72 -4.90 15.14 -2.57
CA ILE A 72 -5.50 15.44 -3.89
C ILE A 72 -4.87 14.59 -5.00
N ALA A 73 -3.56 14.34 -4.94
CA ALA A 73 -2.85 13.60 -5.99
C ALA A 73 -1.71 12.75 -5.39
N PRO A 74 -2.02 11.62 -4.72
CA PRO A 74 -1.03 10.80 -4.03
C PRO A 74 0.09 10.29 -4.97
N GLU A 75 -0.25 9.87 -6.19
CA GLU A 75 0.72 9.38 -7.17
C GLU A 75 1.68 10.46 -7.67
N ALA A 76 1.16 11.63 -8.05
CA ALA A 76 1.98 12.74 -8.52
C ALA A 76 2.91 13.29 -7.43
N VAL A 77 2.42 13.32 -6.19
CA VAL A 77 3.19 13.74 -5.01
C VAL A 77 4.26 12.71 -4.67
N ALA A 78 3.94 11.41 -4.71
CA ALA A 78 4.92 10.34 -4.53
C ALA A 78 6.05 10.42 -5.57
N LEU A 79 5.71 10.62 -6.84
CA LEU A 79 6.69 10.77 -7.93
C LEU A 79 7.56 12.03 -7.79
N ARG A 80 7.03 13.14 -7.25
CA ARG A 80 7.84 14.34 -6.98
C ARG A 80 8.74 14.18 -5.76
N ILE A 81 8.26 13.52 -4.71
CA ILE A 81 9.00 13.32 -3.45
C ILE A 81 10.07 12.23 -3.58
N ILE A 82 9.94 11.30 -4.53
CA ILE A 82 10.90 10.19 -4.69
C ILE A 82 12.34 10.68 -4.96
N ASN A 83 12.50 11.78 -5.70
CA ASN A 83 13.80 12.35 -6.04
C ASN A 83 14.54 12.93 -4.82
N PRO A 84 13.95 13.87 -4.04
CA PRO A 84 14.58 14.34 -2.80
C PRO A 84 14.75 13.21 -1.78
N MET A 85 13.80 12.27 -1.71
CA MET A 85 13.92 11.11 -0.82
C MET A 85 15.11 10.22 -1.20
N ARG A 86 15.36 9.98 -2.49
CA ARG A 86 16.54 9.23 -2.98
C ARG A 86 17.86 9.94 -2.64
N PHE A 87 17.90 11.26 -2.74
CA PHE A 87 19.09 12.03 -2.34
C PHE A 87 19.38 11.87 -0.84
N CYS A 88 18.36 12.04 0.00
CA CYS A 88 18.49 11.77 1.44
C CYS A 88 18.94 10.33 1.69
N LEU A 89 18.32 9.35 1.03
CA LEU A 89 18.69 7.93 1.14
C LEU A 89 20.14 7.69 0.75
N PHE A 90 20.67 8.39 -0.26
CA PHE A 90 22.06 8.28 -0.65
C PHE A 90 23.00 8.81 0.45
N VAL A 91 22.69 9.97 1.03
CA VAL A 91 23.47 10.56 2.13
C VAL A 91 23.41 9.72 3.40
N PHE A 92 22.22 9.21 3.75
CA PHE A 92 22.01 8.39 4.94
C PHE A 92 22.30 6.90 4.70
N ARG A 93 22.62 6.48 3.47
CA ARG A 93 22.94 5.09 3.12
C ARG A 93 23.99 4.44 4.03
N PRO A 94 25.14 5.07 4.35
CA PRO A 94 26.12 4.47 5.27
C PRO A 94 25.55 4.24 6.66
N LEU A 95 24.70 5.16 7.14
CA LEU A 95 24.06 5.06 8.45
C LEU A 95 23.01 3.94 8.45
N VAL A 96 22.17 3.86 7.42
CA VAL A 96 21.18 2.79 7.26
C VAL A 96 21.87 1.42 7.19
N TRP A 97 22.99 1.30 6.49
CA TRP A 97 23.76 0.06 6.44
C TRP A 97 24.31 -0.35 7.80
N LEU A 98 24.86 0.60 8.57
CA LEU A 98 25.36 0.35 9.93
C LEU A 98 24.23 -0.15 10.85
N PHE A 99 23.08 0.53 10.84
CA PHE A 99 21.93 0.16 11.66
C PHE A 99 21.31 -1.17 11.25
N ASN A 100 21.17 -1.45 9.95
CA ASN A 100 20.71 -2.75 9.48
C ASN A 100 21.70 -3.87 9.84
N GLY A 101 23.01 -3.59 9.81
CA GLY A 101 24.04 -4.53 10.27
C GLY A 101 23.91 -4.83 11.77
N MET A 102 23.68 -3.80 12.59
CA MET A 102 23.45 -3.98 14.04
C MET A 102 22.14 -4.73 14.32
N ALA A 103 21.05 -4.36 13.64
CA ALA A 103 19.77 -5.06 13.74
C ALA A 103 19.93 -6.54 13.37
N ASN A 104 20.56 -6.85 12.24
CA ASN A 104 20.82 -8.23 11.85
C ASN A 104 21.66 -8.99 12.87
N ASN A 105 22.64 -8.37 13.52
CA ASN A 105 23.38 -9.05 14.58
C ASN A 105 22.49 -9.37 15.79
N ILE A 106 21.61 -8.44 16.17
CA ILE A 106 20.66 -8.63 17.27
C ILE A 106 19.65 -9.73 16.92
N PHE A 107 18.98 -9.66 15.77
CA PHE A 107 18.02 -10.68 15.34
C PHE A 107 18.67 -12.07 15.23
N ARG A 108 19.95 -12.15 14.81
CA ARG A 108 20.71 -13.41 14.74
C ARG A 108 21.04 -13.94 16.14
N LEU A 109 21.34 -13.07 17.10
CA LEU A 109 21.55 -13.43 18.49
C LEU A 109 20.26 -13.97 19.13
N PHE A 110 19.11 -13.37 18.81
CA PHE A 110 17.80 -13.77 19.33
C PHE A 110 17.11 -14.89 18.53
N LYS A 111 17.73 -15.42 17.46
CA LYS A 111 17.14 -16.44 16.55
C LYS A 111 15.73 -16.08 16.03
N ILE A 112 15.45 -14.79 15.87
CA ILE A 112 14.19 -14.33 15.30
C ILE A 112 14.34 -14.31 13.77
N PRO A 113 13.42 -14.91 13.01
CA PRO A 113 13.50 -14.92 11.55
C PRO A 113 13.50 -13.49 11.00
N MET A 114 14.55 -13.16 10.25
CA MET A 114 14.86 -11.83 9.70
C MET A 114 13.97 -11.40 8.53
N VAL A 115 13.25 -12.36 7.97
CA VAL A 115 12.47 -12.18 6.76
C VAL A 115 11.02 -12.29 7.20
N ARG A 116 10.28 -11.18 7.13
CA ARG A 116 8.83 -11.27 7.08
C ARG A 116 8.54 -12.12 5.86
N LYS A 117 7.98 -13.30 6.09
CA LYS A 117 7.58 -14.21 5.04
C LYS A 117 6.39 -13.55 4.35
N ASP A 118 6.67 -12.60 3.44
CA ASP A 118 5.70 -12.07 2.47
C ASP A 118 5.50 -13.14 1.38
N ASP A 119 5.31 -14.40 1.77
CA ASP A 119 4.69 -15.37 0.89
C ASP A 119 3.24 -14.94 0.83
N ILE A 120 2.93 -14.08 -0.14
CA ILE A 120 1.56 -13.75 -0.50
C ILE A 120 0.90 -15.09 -0.80
N THR A 121 -0.01 -15.50 0.08
CA THR A 121 -0.68 -16.78 -0.05
C THR A 121 -1.80 -16.61 -1.09
N SER A 122 -2.23 -17.67 -1.76
CA SER A 122 -3.36 -17.61 -2.69
C SER A 122 -4.61 -16.99 -2.05
N ASP A 123 -4.81 -17.21 -0.75
CA ASP A 123 -5.89 -16.61 0.05
C ASP A 123 -5.78 -15.07 0.16
N ASP A 124 -4.56 -14.53 0.27
CA ASP A 124 -4.33 -13.08 0.30
C ASP A 124 -4.62 -12.45 -1.08
N ILE A 125 -4.28 -13.16 -2.17
CA ILE A 125 -4.61 -12.74 -3.54
C ILE A 125 -6.13 -12.74 -3.73
N TYR A 126 -6.81 -13.79 -3.28
CA TYR A 126 -8.26 -13.89 -3.35
C TYR A 126 -8.95 -12.72 -2.62
N ALA A 127 -8.50 -12.41 -1.40
CA ALA A 127 -9.03 -11.29 -0.62
C ALA A 127 -8.82 -9.93 -1.31
N VAL A 128 -7.68 -9.72 -1.98
CA VAL A 128 -7.41 -8.50 -2.75
C VAL A 128 -8.28 -8.40 -4.01
N VAL A 129 -8.47 -9.52 -4.72
CA VAL A 129 -9.33 -9.60 -5.91
C VAL A 129 -10.79 -9.37 -5.55
N GLU A 130 -11.27 -9.95 -4.45
CA GLU A 130 -12.63 -9.73 -3.92
C GLU A 130 -12.84 -8.26 -3.52
N ALA A 131 -11.87 -7.65 -2.84
CA ALA A 131 -11.92 -6.22 -2.52
C ALA A 131 -11.94 -5.33 -3.77
N GLY A 132 -11.20 -5.70 -4.83
CA GLY A 132 -11.21 -5.00 -6.13
C GLY A 132 -12.52 -5.16 -6.91
N ALA A 133 -13.17 -6.32 -6.81
CA ALA A 133 -14.49 -6.57 -7.38
C ALA A 133 -15.58 -5.78 -6.65
N LEU A 134 -15.54 -5.72 -5.31
CA LEU A 134 -16.45 -4.90 -4.49
C LEU A 134 -16.27 -3.40 -4.73
N ALA A 135 -15.04 -2.95 -5.02
CA ALA A 135 -14.75 -1.59 -5.43
C ALA A 135 -15.20 -1.25 -6.86
N GLY A 136 -15.76 -2.21 -7.60
CA GLY A 136 -16.30 -2.02 -8.95
C GLY A 136 -15.26 -1.87 -10.06
N VAL A 137 -13.98 -2.20 -9.78
CA VAL A 137 -12.87 -2.10 -10.74
C VAL A 137 -12.80 -3.34 -11.63
N LEU A 138 -13.24 -4.49 -11.13
CA LEU A 138 -13.30 -5.77 -11.87
C LEU A 138 -14.74 -6.11 -12.28
N ARG A 139 -14.91 -6.54 -13.53
CA ARG A 139 -16.21 -7.04 -14.02
C ARG A 139 -16.43 -8.48 -13.53
N LYS A 140 -17.67 -8.86 -13.21
CA LYS A 140 -18.02 -10.20 -12.69
C LYS A 140 -17.45 -11.37 -13.52
N GLN A 141 -17.39 -11.22 -14.84
CA GLN A 141 -16.84 -12.23 -15.75
C GLN A 141 -15.33 -12.45 -15.56
N GLU A 142 -14.57 -11.41 -15.20
CA GLU A 142 -13.13 -11.52 -14.95
C GLU A 142 -12.86 -12.20 -13.59
N HIS A 143 -13.75 -11.98 -12.61
CA HIS A 143 -13.69 -12.65 -11.31
C HIS A 143 -13.90 -14.17 -11.43
N GLU A 144 -14.95 -14.61 -12.13
CA GLU A 144 -15.22 -16.03 -12.37
C GLU A 144 -14.07 -16.72 -13.14
N LEU A 145 -13.44 -16.02 -14.09
CA LEU A 145 -12.28 -16.53 -14.81
C LEU A 145 -11.07 -16.76 -13.89
N ILE A 146 -10.78 -15.80 -13.01
CA ILE A 146 -9.66 -15.89 -12.08
C ILE A 146 -9.89 -17.01 -11.05
N GLU A 147 -11.10 -17.13 -10.52
CA GLU A 147 -11.49 -18.20 -9.60
C GLU A 147 -11.33 -19.59 -10.23
N ASN A 148 -11.83 -19.77 -11.46
CA ASN A 148 -11.67 -21.01 -12.21
C ASN A 148 -10.19 -21.36 -12.48
N VAL A 149 -9.33 -20.38 -12.73
CA VAL A 149 -7.89 -20.61 -12.95
C VAL A 149 -7.21 -21.09 -11.66
N PHE A 150 -7.54 -20.51 -10.51
CA PHE A 150 -7.01 -20.97 -9.22
C PHE A 150 -7.55 -22.35 -8.81
N GLU A 151 -8.81 -22.66 -9.12
CA GLU A 151 -9.34 -24.02 -8.97
C GLU A 151 -8.57 -25.03 -9.83
N LEU A 152 -8.21 -24.68 -11.07
CA LEU A 152 -7.45 -25.56 -11.96
C LEU A 152 -6.04 -25.84 -11.45
N GLU A 153 -5.40 -24.89 -10.75
CA GLU A 153 -4.08 -25.09 -10.13
C GLU A 153 -4.15 -26.07 -8.94
N SER A 154 -5.24 -26.03 -8.17
CA SER A 154 -5.45 -26.92 -7.01
C SER A 154 -6.04 -28.29 -7.38
N ARG A 155 -6.64 -28.43 -8.57
CA ARG A 155 -7.19 -29.71 -9.04
C ARG A 155 -6.07 -30.67 -9.47
N THR A 156 -6.04 -31.83 -8.83
CA THR A 156 -5.13 -32.91 -9.21
C THR A 156 -5.65 -33.68 -10.42
N VAL A 157 -4.76 -34.19 -11.28
CA VAL A 157 -5.09 -34.96 -12.51
C VAL A 157 -6.18 -36.03 -12.31
N PRO A 158 -6.23 -36.82 -11.21
CA PRO A 158 -7.28 -37.82 -11.01
C PRO A 158 -8.69 -37.24 -10.90
N SER A 159 -8.83 -35.98 -10.49
CA SER A 159 -10.13 -35.31 -10.30
C SER A 159 -10.84 -34.96 -11.61
N SER A 160 -10.11 -34.93 -12.73
CA SER A 160 -10.64 -34.60 -14.06
C SER A 160 -10.58 -35.78 -15.05
N MET A 161 -10.08 -36.94 -14.64
CA MET A 161 -10.04 -38.14 -15.48
C MET A 161 -11.33 -38.95 -15.34
N THR A 162 -11.81 -39.50 -16.45
CA THR A 162 -12.83 -40.55 -16.44
C THR A 162 -12.26 -41.81 -15.78
N SER A 163 -12.98 -42.39 -14.81
CA SER A 163 -12.56 -43.62 -14.13
C SER A 163 -12.27 -44.74 -15.15
N ARG A 164 -11.26 -45.56 -14.89
CA ARG A 164 -10.85 -46.65 -15.80
C ARG A 164 -12.00 -47.62 -16.11
N GLU A 165 -12.92 -47.79 -15.16
CA GLU A 165 -14.08 -48.67 -15.28
C GLU A 165 -15.18 -48.10 -16.20
N SER A 166 -15.17 -46.79 -16.46
CA SER A 166 -16.12 -46.12 -17.34
C SER A 166 -15.53 -45.75 -18.71
N ILE A 167 -14.34 -46.28 -19.04
CA ILE A 167 -13.74 -46.14 -20.37
C ILE A 167 -14.37 -47.19 -21.29
N ILE A 168 -14.83 -46.75 -22.47
CA ILE A 168 -15.27 -47.66 -23.53
C ILE A 168 -14.08 -47.91 -24.46
N TRP A 169 -13.70 -49.18 -24.61
CA TRP A 169 -12.62 -49.59 -25.51
C TRP A 169 -13.11 -50.53 -26.61
N PHE A 170 -12.31 -50.60 -27.67
CA PHE A 170 -12.46 -51.57 -28.74
C PHE A 170 -11.46 -52.71 -28.55
N ASP A 171 -11.94 -53.93 -28.73
CA ASP A 171 -11.11 -55.14 -28.77
C ASP A 171 -10.82 -55.45 -30.25
N LEU A 172 -9.56 -55.76 -30.57
CA LEU A 172 -9.12 -56.11 -31.92
C LEU A 172 -9.78 -57.39 -32.47
N HIS A 173 -10.36 -58.22 -31.61
CA HIS A 173 -11.06 -59.45 -31.97
C HIS A 173 -12.59 -59.30 -32.03
N GLU A 174 -13.12 -58.08 -31.88
CA GLU A 174 -14.56 -57.83 -31.89
C GLU A 174 -15.14 -57.75 -33.31
N ASP A 175 -16.35 -58.28 -33.49
CA ASP A 175 -17.04 -58.24 -34.79
C ASP A 175 -17.46 -56.82 -35.18
N GLU A 176 -17.45 -56.52 -36.49
CA GLU A 176 -17.73 -55.19 -37.04
C GLU A 176 -19.12 -54.67 -36.65
N GLN A 177 -20.09 -55.57 -36.46
CA GLN A 177 -21.44 -55.19 -36.03
C GLN A 177 -21.48 -54.72 -34.58
N SER A 178 -20.65 -55.30 -33.69
CA SER A 178 -20.54 -54.89 -32.28
C SER A 178 -19.88 -53.52 -32.17
N LEU A 179 -18.82 -53.28 -32.96
CA LEU A 179 -18.13 -51.99 -33.05
C LEU A 179 -19.07 -50.85 -33.48
N LYS A 180 -19.84 -51.06 -34.55
CA LYS A 180 -20.82 -50.07 -35.05
C LYS A 180 -21.90 -49.76 -34.01
N LYS A 181 -22.34 -50.76 -33.24
CA LYS A 181 -23.32 -50.57 -32.17
C LYS A 181 -22.76 -49.73 -31.02
N LYS A 182 -21.54 -50.00 -30.56
CA LYS A 182 -20.87 -49.20 -29.50
C LYS A 182 -20.67 -47.74 -29.90
N VAL A 183 -20.29 -47.48 -31.15
CA VAL A 183 -20.14 -46.11 -31.68
C VAL A 183 -21.48 -45.37 -31.74
N ALA A 184 -22.57 -46.08 -32.07
CA ALA A 184 -23.90 -45.49 -32.13
C ALA A 184 -24.50 -45.21 -30.74
N GLU A 185 -24.22 -46.06 -29.74
CA GLU A 185 -24.70 -45.91 -28.37
C GLU A 185 -23.89 -44.88 -27.56
N HIS A 186 -22.62 -44.67 -27.91
CA HIS A 186 -21.73 -43.76 -27.19
C HIS A 186 -21.02 -42.78 -28.13
N PRO A 187 -21.51 -41.53 -28.28
CA PRO A 187 -20.92 -40.55 -29.19
C PRO A 187 -19.66 -39.88 -28.58
N HIS A 188 -18.57 -40.65 -28.45
CA HIS A 188 -17.26 -40.11 -28.07
C HIS A 188 -16.39 -39.86 -29.30
N SER A 189 -15.60 -38.77 -29.28
CA SER A 189 -14.71 -38.42 -30.41
C SER A 189 -13.43 -39.28 -30.47
N LYS A 190 -13.08 -39.98 -29.38
CA LYS A 190 -11.92 -40.87 -29.30
C LYS A 190 -12.27 -42.10 -28.46
N PHE A 191 -11.85 -43.27 -28.94
CA PHE A 191 -11.95 -44.54 -28.23
C PHE A 191 -10.56 -45.12 -28.09
N PHE A 192 -10.31 -45.83 -26.98
CA PHE A 192 -9.05 -46.54 -26.78
C PHE A 192 -9.14 -47.93 -27.41
N GLY A 193 -8.11 -48.33 -28.17
CA GLY A 193 -7.95 -49.70 -28.66
C GLY A 193 -7.00 -50.46 -27.74
N VAL A 194 -7.35 -51.71 -27.41
CA VAL A 194 -6.49 -52.65 -26.68
C VAL A 194 -6.15 -53.82 -27.60
#